data_AF-A0A8T3PMC1-F1
#
_entry.id   AF-A0A8T3PMC1-F1
#
_cell.length_a   1.000
_cell.length_b   1.000
_cell.length_c   1.000
_cell.angle_alpha   90.00
_cell.angle_beta   90.00
_cell.angle_gamma   90.00
#
_symmetry.space_group_name_H-M   'P 1'
#
loop_
_entity.id
_entity.type
_entity.pdbx_description
1 polymer ?
#
loop_
_entity_poly.entity_id
_entity_poly.type
_entity_poly.pdbx_seq_one_letter_code
_entity_poly.pdbx_strand_id
1 'polypeptide(L)'
;MIEKIDRLKRFHAIDFGDYISKGRMDNNVPPNYTLFGVYQFLEKLDVKEMTCLDVGAMSGIVSFILKLRGAPQVTATDLYKYDTFVLAREILGLDVEYRTGVSLKDLPAIFNKGHFDLIILAGVIYHIFSPLEAIAICRNLLKENGLMLVETAMARGKEPKLMLNTEMEDPIAQEKGTSDHVVSQGYDEVLRDGRARFSEDRRGRAPYHVSRSGLQAI
;
A
#
# COMPACT_ATOMS: atom_id res chain seq x y z
N MET A 1 -11.52 20.71 7.40
CA MET A 1 -11.57 19.34 6.82
C MET A 1 -10.26 18.61 7.11
N ILE A 2 -9.12 19.23 6.82
CA ILE A 2 -7.77 18.74 7.16
C ILE A 2 -7.59 18.40 8.66
N GLU A 3 -8.03 19.28 9.58
CA GLU A 3 -7.99 18.99 11.03
C GLU A 3 -8.81 17.77 11.45
N LYS A 4 -9.76 17.30 10.63
CA LYS A 4 -10.52 16.08 10.91
C LYS A 4 -9.67 14.85 10.60
N ILE A 5 -8.85 14.87 9.55
CA ILE A 5 -7.95 13.76 9.19
C ILE A 5 -6.99 13.46 10.33
N ASP A 6 -6.40 14.50 10.91
CA ASP A 6 -5.38 14.34 11.95
C ASP A 6 -5.90 13.76 13.27
N ARG A 7 -7.22 13.77 13.47
CA ARG A 7 -7.90 13.19 14.64
C ARG A 7 -8.26 11.72 14.45
N LEU A 8 -8.14 11.19 13.22
CA LEU A 8 -8.43 9.79 12.92
C LEU A 8 -7.22 8.89 13.20
N LYS A 9 -7.48 7.58 13.39
CA LYS A 9 -6.44 6.57 13.59
C LYS A 9 -5.48 6.56 12.39
N ARG A 10 -4.19 6.74 12.68
CA ARG A 10 -3.14 6.97 11.67
C ARG A 10 -2.56 5.66 11.18
N PHE A 11 -2.40 5.54 9.86
CA PHE A 11 -1.64 4.45 9.27
C PHE A 11 -0.69 4.99 8.19
N HIS A 12 -1.24 5.55 7.12
CA HIS A 12 -0.47 6.20 6.06
C HIS A 12 -0.46 7.72 6.21
N ALA A 13 0.67 8.36 5.87
CA ALA A 13 0.71 9.80 5.61
C ALA A 13 0.24 10.06 4.18
N ILE A 14 -0.69 10.99 3.98
CA ILE A 14 -1.22 11.32 2.64
C ILE A 14 -0.96 12.81 2.41
N ASP A 15 -0.42 13.14 1.23
CA ASP A 15 -0.21 14.51 0.81
C ASP A 15 -1.46 15.01 0.04
N PHE A 16 -1.95 16.18 0.44
CA PHE A 16 -3.14 16.84 -0.10
C PHE A 16 -2.78 18.13 -0.87
N GLY A 17 -1.50 18.34 -1.17
CA GLY A 17 -0.92 19.52 -1.80
C GLY A 17 -0.30 20.45 -0.76
N ASP A 18 -1.12 21.28 -0.13
CA ASP A 18 -0.68 22.25 0.87
C ASP A 18 -0.51 21.65 2.27
N TYR A 19 -0.84 20.36 2.43
CA TYR A 19 -0.89 19.68 3.72
C TYR A 19 -0.57 18.20 3.58
N ILE A 20 0.20 17.65 4.53
CA ILE A 20 0.48 16.22 4.62
C ILE A 20 -0.05 15.71 5.96
N SER A 21 -0.91 14.69 5.93
CA SER A 21 -1.43 14.09 7.16
C SER A 21 -0.34 13.33 7.91
N LYS A 22 -0.47 13.28 9.23
CA LYS A 22 0.44 12.48 10.06
C LYS A 22 0.22 10.98 9.80
N GLY A 23 1.31 10.27 9.48
CA GLY A 23 1.32 8.80 9.38
C GLY A 23 1.55 8.12 10.73
N ARG A 24 1.73 6.78 10.71
CA ARG A 24 2.08 6.00 11.91
C ARG A 24 3.57 6.03 12.29
N MET A 25 4.42 6.49 11.37
CA MET A 25 5.87 6.46 11.56
C MET A 25 6.33 7.67 12.39
N ASP A 26 7.39 7.47 13.15
CA ASP A 26 8.10 8.55 13.85
C ASP A 26 8.75 9.51 12.84
N ASN A 27 8.97 10.76 13.25
CA ASN A 27 9.53 11.81 12.38
C ASN A 27 10.93 11.48 11.83
N ASN A 28 11.67 10.56 12.45
CA ASN A 28 13.02 10.17 12.02
C ASN A 28 13.01 9.10 10.91
N VAL A 29 11.83 8.60 10.53
CA VAL A 29 11.68 7.59 9.48
C VAL A 29 10.75 8.16 8.40
N PRO A 30 11.17 8.18 7.13
CA PRO A 30 10.32 8.63 6.05
C PRO A 30 8.95 7.93 6.07
N PRO A 31 7.85 8.70 5.97
CA PRO A 31 6.52 8.12 6.05
C PRO A 31 6.27 7.14 4.91
N ASN A 32 5.46 6.12 5.20
CA ASN A 32 5.06 5.07 4.25
C ASN A 32 6.23 4.28 3.63
N TYR A 33 7.41 4.28 4.25
CA TYR A 33 8.58 3.59 3.68
C TYR A 33 8.35 2.13 3.30
N THR A 34 7.46 1.45 4.01
CA THR A 34 7.07 0.06 3.75
C THR A 34 6.46 -0.13 2.35
N LEU A 35 5.98 0.94 1.70
CA LEU A 35 5.38 0.91 0.37
C LEU A 35 6.31 1.43 -0.74
N PHE A 36 7.56 1.79 -0.46
CA PHE A 36 8.45 2.38 -1.47
C PHE A 36 8.69 1.45 -2.67
N GLY A 37 8.80 0.14 -2.45
CA GLY A 37 8.92 -0.83 -3.55
C GLY A 37 7.67 -0.83 -4.46
N VAL A 38 6.48 -0.71 -3.88
CA VAL A 38 5.23 -0.57 -4.63
C VAL A 38 5.24 0.73 -5.44
N TYR A 39 5.65 1.84 -4.84
CA TYR A 39 5.72 3.13 -5.51
C TYR A 39 6.68 3.09 -6.70
N GLN A 40 7.89 2.56 -6.52
CA GLN A 40 8.88 2.43 -7.58
C GLN A 40 8.39 1.59 -8.77
N PHE A 41 7.61 0.54 -8.50
CA PHE A 41 7.00 -0.24 -9.55
C PHE A 41 5.91 0.55 -10.28
N LEU A 42 5.00 1.17 -9.54
CA LEU A 42 3.90 1.96 -10.11
C LEU A 42 4.41 3.17 -10.90
N GLU A 43 5.52 3.79 -10.51
CA GLU A 43 6.15 4.88 -11.27
C GLU A 43 6.48 4.51 -12.72
N LYS A 44 6.91 3.27 -12.93
CA LYS A 44 7.33 2.74 -14.23
C LYS A 44 6.20 2.07 -14.99
N LEU A 45 5.06 1.84 -14.34
CA LEU A 45 3.89 1.21 -14.93
C LEU A 45 2.94 2.27 -15.51
N ASP A 46 2.53 2.09 -16.77
CA ASP A 46 1.41 2.84 -17.34
C ASP A 46 0.10 2.13 -17.00
N VAL A 47 -0.79 2.85 -16.31
CA VAL A 47 -2.06 2.32 -15.78
C VAL A 47 -3.29 2.90 -16.48
N LYS A 48 -3.12 3.75 -17.50
CA LYS A 48 -4.22 4.52 -18.13
C LYS A 48 -5.32 3.68 -18.76
N GLU A 49 -5.05 2.41 -19.05
CA GLU A 49 -6.02 1.46 -19.61
C GLU A 49 -6.26 0.26 -18.69
N MET A 50 -5.88 0.37 -17.41
CA MET A 50 -5.94 -0.73 -16.45
C MET A 50 -7.14 -0.58 -15.51
N THR A 51 -7.95 -1.65 -15.43
CA THR A 51 -8.89 -1.86 -14.32
C THR A 51 -8.11 -2.47 -13.15
N CYS A 52 -8.02 -1.73 -12.05
CA CYS A 52 -7.14 -2.05 -10.92
C CYS A 52 -7.92 -2.46 -9.66
N LEU A 53 -7.41 -3.45 -8.93
CA LEU A 53 -7.87 -3.85 -7.60
C LEU A 53 -6.78 -3.62 -6.56
N ASP A 54 -7.11 -2.90 -5.49
CA ASP A 54 -6.27 -2.73 -4.30
C ASP A 54 -6.91 -3.50 -3.14
N VAL A 55 -6.30 -4.62 -2.74
CA VAL A 55 -6.82 -5.48 -1.67
C VAL A 55 -6.14 -5.12 -0.35
N GLY A 56 -6.92 -4.91 0.72
CA GLY A 56 -6.39 -4.45 2.00
C GLY A 56 -5.98 -2.97 1.94
N ALA A 57 -6.80 -2.14 1.29
CA ALA A 57 -6.43 -0.77 0.94
C ALA A 57 -6.19 0.15 2.16
N MET A 58 -6.67 -0.22 3.34
CA MET A 58 -6.60 0.57 4.58
C MET A 58 -7.03 2.03 4.36
N SER A 59 -6.09 2.98 4.48
CA SER A 59 -6.35 4.42 4.26
C SER A 59 -6.33 4.86 2.78
N GLY A 60 -6.07 3.95 1.84
CA GLY A 60 -6.28 4.15 0.40
C GLY A 60 -5.11 4.70 -0.39
N ILE A 61 -3.91 4.82 0.20
CA ILE A 61 -2.79 5.52 -0.46
C ILE A 61 -2.43 4.93 -1.83
N VAL A 62 -2.40 3.60 -1.96
CA VAL A 62 -2.09 2.91 -3.23
C VAL A 62 -3.22 3.11 -4.24
N SER A 63 -4.47 2.91 -3.82
CA SER A 63 -5.66 3.23 -4.62
C SER A 63 -5.65 4.67 -5.18
N PHE A 64 -5.29 5.65 -4.35
CA PHE A 64 -5.22 7.05 -4.77
C PHE A 64 -4.09 7.30 -5.76
N ILE A 65 -2.92 6.66 -5.58
CA ILE A 65 -1.82 6.70 -6.54
C ILE A 65 -2.27 6.18 -7.90
N LEU A 66 -2.93 5.02 -7.94
CA LEU A 66 -3.43 4.45 -9.19
C LEU A 66 -4.36 5.43 -9.92
N LYS A 67 -5.31 6.02 -9.19
CA LYS A 67 -6.26 6.97 -9.77
C LYS A 67 -5.60 8.24 -10.27
N LEU A 68 -4.69 8.82 -9.49
CA LEU A 68 -3.93 10.02 -9.89
C LEU A 68 -2.97 9.76 -11.07
N ARG A 69 -2.50 8.52 -11.25
CA ARG A 69 -1.72 8.10 -12.42
C ARG A 69 -2.57 7.83 -13.66
N GLY A 70 -3.88 7.99 -13.56
CA GLY A 70 -4.81 7.94 -14.69
C GLY A 70 -5.50 6.59 -14.87
N ALA A 71 -5.43 5.67 -13.90
CA ALA A 71 -6.20 4.43 -13.99
C ALA A 71 -7.71 4.75 -14.09
N PRO A 72 -8.42 4.26 -15.12
CA PRO A 72 -9.80 4.64 -15.36
C PRO A 72 -10.72 4.06 -14.29
N GLN A 73 -10.42 2.85 -13.82
CA GLN A 73 -11.20 2.12 -12.83
C GLN A 73 -10.30 1.60 -11.73
N VAL A 74 -10.57 2.01 -10.49
CA VAL A 74 -9.86 1.54 -9.30
C VAL A 74 -10.90 1.12 -8.27
N THR A 75 -10.84 -0.16 -7.89
CA THR A 75 -11.63 -0.68 -6.77
C THR A 75 -10.70 -1.00 -5.61
N ALA A 76 -11.02 -0.45 -4.45
CA ALA A 76 -10.37 -0.71 -3.18
C ALA A 76 -11.26 -1.63 -2.34
N THR A 77 -10.67 -2.68 -1.78
CA THR A 77 -11.37 -3.58 -0.86
C THR A 77 -10.67 -3.65 0.48
N ASP A 78 -11.44 -3.77 1.55
CA ASP A 78 -10.90 -4.00 2.88
C ASP A 78 -11.94 -4.71 3.77
N LEU A 79 -11.48 -5.42 4.79
CA LEU A 79 -12.34 -6.03 5.79
C LEU A 79 -13.02 -4.96 6.65
N TYR A 80 -12.33 -3.85 6.90
CA TYR A 80 -12.82 -2.76 7.73
C TYR A 80 -13.08 -1.49 6.92
N LYS A 81 -14.00 -0.66 7.44
CA LYS A 81 -14.20 0.69 6.92
C LYS A 81 -13.24 1.65 7.60
N TYR A 82 -12.44 2.36 6.82
CA TYR A 82 -11.55 3.41 7.31
C TYR A 82 -12.09 4.80 6.96
N ASP A 83 -12.43 5.58 7.99
CA ASP A 83 -12.86 6.97 7.79
C ASP A 83 -11.77 7.84 7.14
N THR A 84 -10.49 7.48 7.35
CA THR A 84 -9.35 8.13 6.68
C THR A 84 -9.41 7.96 5.17
N PHE A 85 -9.79 6.77 4.69
CA PHE A 85 -9.99 6.53 3.26
C PHE A 85 -11.12 7.40 2.72
N VAL A 86 -12.28 7.37 3.39
CA VAL A 86 -13.48 8.10 2.94
C VAL A 86 -13.18 9.59 2.84
N LEU A 87 -12.59 10.15 3.88
CA LEU A 87 -12.26 11.57 3.96
C LEU A 87 -11.16 11.97 2.98
N ALA A 88 -10.11 11.15 2.83
CA ALA A 88 -9.04 11.44 1.88
C ALA A 88 -9.53 11.40 0.43
N ARG A 89 -10.35 10.40 0.09
CA ARG A 89 -10.99 10.29 -1.23
C ARG A 89 -11.83 11.52 -1.56
N GLU A 90 -12.62 12.00 -0.59
CA GLU A 90 -13.45 13.20 -0.73
C GLU A 90 -12.60 14.47 -0.96
N ILE A 91 -11.56 14.68 -0.15
CA ILE A 91 -10.68 15.86 -0.25
C ILE A 91 -9.88 15.88 -1.56
N LEU A 92 -9.42 14.71 -2.00
CA LEU A 92 -8.69 14.55 -3.25
C LEU A 92 -9.62 14.57 -4.48
N GLY A 93 -10.93 14.44 -4.30
CA GLY A 93 -11.91 14.39 -5.38
C GLY A 93 -11.74 13.18 -6.29
N LEU A 94 -11.28 12.05 -5.74
CA LEU A 94 -10.95 10.85 -6.52
C LEU A 94 -12.12 9.88 -6.59
N ASP A 95 -12.42 9.43 -7.81
CA ASP A 95 -13.42 8.38 -8.05
C ASP A 95 -12.78 6.99 -7.93
N VAL A 96 -12.67 6.54 -6.68
CA VAL A 96 -12.27 5.18 -6.30
C VAL A 96 -13.46 4.47 -5.68
N GLU A 97 -13.81 3.31 -6.22
CA GLU A 97 -14.83 2.45 -5.63
C GLU A 97 -14.27 1.81 -4.36
N TYR A 98 -14.95 1.95 -3.22
CA TYR A 98 -14.50 1.39 -1.95
C TYR A 98 -15.52 0.41 -1.39
N ARG A 99 -15.15 -0.87 -1.35
CA ARG A 99 -15.99 -1.96 -0.81
C ARG A 99 -15.40 -2.45 0.52
N THR A 100 -16.18 -2.32 1.59
CA THR A 100 -15.77 -2.69 2.96
C THR A 100 -16.49 -3.94 3.44
N GLY A 101 -15.94 -4.63 4.44
CA GLY A 101 -16.51 -5.91 4.90
C GLY A 101 -16.26 -7.04 3.89
N VAL A 102 -15.26 -6.86 3.02
CA VAL A 102 -14.90 -7.80 1.96
C VAL A 102 -13.59 -8.45 2.35
N SER A 103 -13.64 -9.75 2.63
CA SER A 103 -12.43 -10.56 2.74
C SER A 103 -11.96 -10.98 1.35
N LEU A 104 -10.70 -11.43 1.27
CA LEU A 104 -10.13 -11.92 0.03
C LEU A 104 -10.94 -13.11 -0.55
N LYS A 105 -11.53 -13.94 0.30
CA LYS A 105 -12.34 -15.11 -0.09
C LYS A 105 -13.67 -14.73 -0.74
N ASP A 106 -14.16 -13.51 -0.49
CA ASP A 106 -15.42 -13.02 -1.05
C ASP A 106 -15.23 -12.52 -2.50
N LEU A 107 -14.01 -12.17 -2.89
CA LEU A 107 -13.71 -11.54 -4.18
C LEU A 107 -14.23 -12.33 -5.40
N PRO A 108 -14.14 -13.68 -5.46
CA PRO A 108 -14.70 -14.45 -6.59
C PRO A 108 -16.22 -14.40 -6.72
N ALA A 109 -16.95 -14.12 -5.63
CA ALA A 109 -18.41 -13.93 -5.69
C ALA A 109 -18.79 -12.51 -6.11
N ILE A 110 -17.87 -11.56 -5.91
CA ILE A 110 -18.06 -10.13 -6.12
C ILE A 110 -17.61 -9.70 -7.53
N PHE A 111 -16.57 -10.34 -8.05
CA PHE A 111 -15.96 -10.01 -9.33
C PHE A 111 -15.88 -11.24 -10.22
N ASN A 112 -16.08 -11.02 -11.52
CA ASN A 112 -15.96 -12.08 -12.52
C ASN A 112 -14.50 -12.53 -12.66
N LYS A 113 -14.31 -13.76 -13.13
CA LYS A 113 -13.00 -14.25 -13.56
C LYS A 113 -12.42 -13.34 -14.64
N GLY A 114 -11.13 -13.01 -14.56
CA GLY A 114 -10.46 -12.18 -15.57
C GLY A 114 -10.96 -10.74 -15.64
N HIS A 115 -11.31 -10.13 -14.51
CA HIS A 115 -11.85 -8.78 -14.46
C HIS A 115 -10.77 -7.69 -14.44
N PHE A 116 -9.64 -7.92 -13.76
CA PHE A 116 -8.64 -6.89 -13.47
C PHE A 116 -7.39 -7.02 -14.35
N ASP A 117 -6.83 -5.88 -14.77
CA ASP A 117 -5.52 -5.81 -15.42
C ASP A 117 -4.38 -5.77 -14.40
N LEU A 118 -4.64 -5.21 -13.21
CA LEU A 118 -3.68 -5.08 -12.11
C LEU A 118 -4.35 -5.39 -10.77
N ILE A 119 -3.76 -6.29 -9.98
CA ILE A 119 -4.15 -6.54 -8.59
C ILE A 119 -2.95 -6.26 -7.68
N ILE A 120 -3.18 -5.48 -6.62
CA ILE A 120 -2.16 -5.13 -5.62
C ILE A 120 -2.51 -5.82 -4.29
N LEU A 121 -1.51 -6.50 -3.73
CA LEU A 121 -1.50 -7.12 -2.42
C LEU A 121 -0.30 -6.55 -1.65
N ALA A 122 -0.41 -5.30 -1.17
CA ALA A 122 0.64 -4.63 -0.42
C ALA A 122 0.28 -4.61 1.06
N GLY A 123 1.11 -5.21 1.92
CA GLY A 123 0.78 -5.28 3.34
C GLY A 123 -0.21 -6.39 3.73
N VAL A 124 -0.52 -7.35 2.84
CA VAL A 124 -1.69 -8.25 3.01
C VAL A 124 -1.30 -9.68 3.41
N ILE A 125 -0.47 -10.33 2.59
CA ILE A 125 -0.39 -11.80 2.61
C ILE A 125 0.28 -12.38 3.86
N TYR A 126 0.97 -11.58 4.66
CA TYR A 126 1.57 -12.02 5.91
C TYR A 126 0.59 -12.03 7.11
N HIS A 127 -0.63 -11.51 6.93
CA HIS A 127 -1.69 -11.54 7.94
C HIS A 127 -2.65 -12.71 7.79
N ILE A 128 -2.62 -13.41 6.66
CA ILE A 128 -3.62 -14.41 6.30
C ILE A 128 -3.08 -15.82 6.44
N PHE A 129 -3.91 -16.71 6.97
CA PHE A 129 -3.55 -18.11 7.22
C PHE A 129 -3.03 -18.84 5.97
N SER A 130 -3.65 -18.60 4.81
CA SER A 130 -3.29 -19.25 3.54
C SER A 130 -2.91 -18.24 2.44
N PRO A 131 -1.64 -17.80 2.39
CA PRO A 131 -1.13 -16.86 1.38
C PRO A 131 -1.24 -17.40 -0.05
N LEU A 132 -1.07 -18.71 -0.23
CA LEU A 132 -1.17 -19.35 -1.54
C LEU A 132 -2.61 -19.36 -2.07
N GLU A 133 -3.61 -19.55 -1.18
CA GLU A 133 -5.02 -19.43 -1.55
C GLU A 133 -5.33 -18.00 -2.02
N ALA A 134 -4.78 -16.99 -1.35
CA ALA A 134 -4.95 -15.61 -1.76
C ALA A 134 -4.37 -15.32 -3.15
N ILE A 135 -3.14 -15.78 -3.40
CA ILE A 135 -2.52 -15.64 -4.72
C ILE A 135 -3.35 -16.38 -5.79
N ALA A 136 -3.88 -17.58 -5.48
CA ALA A 136 -4.71 -18.33 -6.41
C ALA A 136 -6.02 -17.61 -6.75
N ILE A 137 -6.70 -17.04 -5.74
CA ILE A 137 -7.90 -16.24 -5.91
C ILE A 137 -7.61 -15.03 -6.80
N CYS A 138 -6.59 -14.23 -6.47
CA CYS A 138 -6.22 -13.06 -7.24
C CYS A 138 -5.82 -13.44 -8.67
N ARG A 139 -5.10 -14.55 -8.88
CA ARG A 139 -4.75 -15.05 -10.21
C ARG A 139 -5.99 -15.38 -11.04
N ASN A 140 -7.04 -15.91 -10.44
CA ASN A 140 -8.30 -16.19 -11.14
C ASN A 140 -9.02 -14.89 -11.57
N LEU A 141 -8.86 -13.81 -10.80
CA LEU A 141 -9.48 -12.51 -11.09
C LEU A 141 -8.69 -11.67 -12.09
N LEU A 142 -7.42 -12.01 -12.35
CA LEU A 142 -6.60 -11.34 -13.36
C LEU A 142 -6.97 -11.77 -14.77
N LYS A 143 -7.00 -10.79 -15.67
CA LYS A 143 -7.03 -11.02 -17.12
C LYS A 143 -5.78 -11.80 -17.55
N GLU A 144 -5.85 -12.40 -18.73
CA GLU A 144 -4.65 -12.93 -19.38
C GLU A 144 -3.61 -11.82 -19.55
N ASN A 145 -2.36 -12.08 -19.19
CA ASN A 145 -1.27 -11.10 -19.11
C ASN A 145 -1.46 -9.98 -18.07
N GLY A 146 -2.45 -10.07 -17.18
CA GLY A 146 -2.61 -9.17 -16.05
C GLY A 146 -1.45 -9.29 -15.04
N LEU A 147 -1.22 -8.21 -14.30
CA LEU A 147 -0.13 -8.12 -13.33
C LEU A 147 -0.65 -8.26 -11.89
N MET A 148 0.09 -9.01 -11.08
CA MET A 148 -0.07 -9.03 -9.64
C MET A 148 1.15 -8.41 -8.98
N LEU A 149 0.95 -7.37 -8.18
CA LEU A 149 2.01 -6.78 -7.37
C LEU A 149 1.84 -7.22 -5.93
N VAL A 150 2.82 -7.95 -5.39
CA VAL A 150 2.80 -8.47 -4.02
C VAL A 150 3.93 -7.82 -3.22
N GLU A 151 3.56 -7.15 -2.14
CA GLU A 151 4.48 -6.62 -1.13
C GLU A 151 4.11 -7.22 0.24
N THR A 152 5.13 -7.64 1.00
CA THR A 152 4.96 -8.46 2.19
C THR A 152 6.15 -8.34 3.13
N ALA A 153 5.93 -8.69 4.39
CA ALA A 153 6.97 -8.70 5.41
C ALA A 153 8.11 -9.69 5.09
N MET A 154 9.33 -9.27 5.38
CA MET A 154 10.55 -10.05 5.24
C MET A 154 11.38 -9.96 6.52
N ALA A 155 11.96 -11.08 6.95
CA ALA A 155 12.89 -11.07 8.07
C ALA A 155 14.25 -10.56 7.60
N ARG A 156 14.91 -9.75 8.45
CA ARG A 156 16.30 -9.34 8.20
C ARG A 156 17.23 -10.54 8.31
N GLY A 157 18.19 -10.65 7.38
CA GLY A 157 19.18 -11.72 7.39
C GLY A 157 20.12 -11.65 6.18
N LYS A 158 21.12 -12.53 6.17
CA LYS A 158 22.03 -12.71 5.02
C LYS A 158 21.30 -13.19 3.76
N GLU A 159 20.20 -13.90 3.95
CA GLU A 159 19.32 -14.37 2.88
C GLU A 159 17.91 -13.81 3.09
N PRO A 160 17.21 -13.42 2.03
CA PRO A 160 15.85 -12.93 2.13
C PRO A 160 14.92 -14.06 2.57
N LYS A 161 14.18 -13.83 3.66
CA LYS A 161 13.21 -14.79 4.21
C LYS A 161 11.84 -14.15 4.29
N LEU A 162 10.88 -14.76 3.59
CA LEU A 162 9.48 -14.34 3.65
C LEU A 162 8.91 -14.62 5.04
N MET A 163 8.25 -13.62 5.63
CA MET A 163 7.51 -13.80 6.88
C MET A 163 6.02 -13.90 6.56
N LEU A 164 5.38 -14.94 7.09
CA LEU A 164 3.95 -15.22 6.93
C LEU A 164 3.34 -15.44 8.30
N ASN A 165 2.04 -15.15 8.45
CA ASN A 165 1.29 -15.33 9.69
C ASN A 165 1.87 -14.60 10.90
N THR A 166 2.33 -13.36 10.71
CA THR A 166 3.02 -12.61 11.77
C THR A 166 2.08 -11.97 12.80
N GLU A 167 0.79 -11.87 12.49
CA GLU A 167 -0.26 -11.31 13.37
C GLU A 167 -1.12 -12.37 14.07
N MET A 168 -0.77 -13.66 13.98
CA MET A 168 -1.35 -14.62 14.91
C MET A 168 -0.86 -14.25 16.31
N GLU A 169 -1.73 -13.67 17.12
CA GLU A 169 -1.49 -13.38 18.53
C GLU A 169 -0.91 -14.64 19.20
N ASP A 170 0.39 -14.63 19.50
CA ASP A 170 1.18 -15.64 20.23
C ASP A 170 0.81 -17.14 20.02
N PRO A 171 1.16 -17.79 18.89
CA PRO A 171 1.16 -19.26 18.83
C PRO A 171 2.46 -19.90 19.32
N ILE A 172 3.60 -19.19 19.32
CA ILE A 172 4.90 -19.64 19.87
C ILE A 172 5.64 -18.40 20.42
N ALA A 173 6.06 -18.46 21.69
CA ALA A 173 6.68 -17.37 22.44
C ALA A 173 7.72 -16.58 21.62
N GLN A 174 7.46 -15.30 21.38
CA GLN A 174 8.47 -14.37 20.90
C GLN A 174 9.44 -14.04 22.04
N GLU A 175 10.71 -14.35 21.84
CA GLU A 175 11.79 -13.72 22.60
C GLU A 175 11.70 -12.20 22.36
N LYS A 176 11.43 -11.43 23.42
CA LYS A 176 11.25 -9.98 23.37
C LYS A 176 12.43 -9.33 22.63
N GLY A 177 12.17 -8.72 21.48
CA GLY A 177 13.17 -7.85 20.83
C GLY A 177 13.04 -7.60 19.33
N THR A 178 12.08 -8.19 18.61
CA THR A 178 12.09 -8.15 17.12
C THR A 178 11.01 -7.28 16.48
N SER A 179 10.05 -6.75 17.24
CA SER A 179 8.95 -5.92 16.70
C SER A 179 9.42 -4.56 16.14
N ASP A 180 10.61 -4.08 16.50
CA ASP A 180 11.13 -2.78 16.06
C ASP A 180 12.17 -2.87 14.93
N HIS A 181 12.42 -4.06 14.38
CA HIS A 181 13.49 -4.29 13.39
C HIS A 181 13.03 -5.00 12.12
N VAL A 182 11.86 -4.62 11.59
CA VAL A 182 11.48 -4.91 10.21
C VAL A 182 11.74 -3.66 9.38
N VAL A 183 13.01 -3.46 8.99
CA VAL A 183 13.36 -2.45 7.95
C VAL A 183 13.83 -3.22 6.73
N SER A 184 13.24 -2.82 5.61
CA SER A 184 13.39 -3.33 4.26
C SER A 184 14.83 -3.26 3.76
N GLN A 185 15.34 -4.33 3.14
CA GLN A 185 16.56 -4.26 2.31
C GLN A 185 16.42 -3.26 1.13
N GLY A 186 15.18 -2.94 0.72
CA GLY A 186 14.91 -1.86 -0.22
C GLY A 186 15.30 -0.46 0.29
N TYR A 187 15.41 -0.27 1.61
CA TYR A 187 15.90 0.99 2.19
C TYR A 187 17.40 1.16 1.99
N ASP A 188 18.17 0.10 2.26
CA ASP A 188 19.63 0.13 2.19
C ASP A 188 20.13 0.13 0.74
N GLU A 189 19.43 -0.49 -0.21
CA GLU A 189 19.78 -0.41 -1.63
C GLU A 189 19.49 0.97 -2.23
N VAL A 190 18.37 1.60 -1.87
CA VAL A 190 18.06 2.99 -2.26
C VAL A 190 19.09 3.97 -1.68
N LEU A 191 19.57 3.73 -0.45
CA LEU A 191 20.64 4.52 0.17
C LEU A 191 22.03 4.24 -0.44
N ARG A 192 22.33 3.01 -0.86
CA ARG A 192 23.66 2.61 -1.38
C ARG A 192 23.97 3.12 -2.78
N ASP A 193 22.97 3.34 -3.64
CA ASP A 193 23.20 3.77 -5.03
C ASP A 193 23.62 5.25 -5.16
N GLY A 194 23.83 5.97 -4.05
CA GLY A 194 24.36 7.34 -4.02
C GLY A 194 23.49 8.40 -4.72
N ARG A 195 22.38 8.00 -5.33
CA ARG A 195 21.42 8.84 -6.06
C ARG A 195 20.30 9.39 -5.18
N ALA A 196 20.04 8.77 -4.03
CA ALA A 196 19.11 9.30 -3.04
C ALA A 196 19.86 10.04 -1.93
N ARG A 197 20.23 11.31 -2.20
CA ARG A 197 20.40 12.25 -1.10
C ARG A 197 19.00 12.60 -0.63
N PHE A 198 18.54 12.04 0.48
CA PHE A 198 17.28 12.47 1.09
C PHE A 198 17.50 13.86 1.70
N SER A 199 17.41 14.90 0.87
CA SER A 199 16.94 16.17 1.39
C SER A 199 15.45 15.97 1.65
N GLU A 200 15.05 16.01 2.92
CA GLU A 200 13.72 16.53 3.21
C GLU A 200 13.59 17.81 2.37
N ASP A 201 12.61 17.88 1.48
CA ASP A 201 12.26 19.19 0.96
C ASP A 201 11.89 20.07 2.17
N ARG A 202 11.90 21.40 2.04
CA ARG A 202 11.60 22.29 3.18
C ARG A 202 10.20 22.07 3.81
N ARG A 203 9.40 21.15 3.28
CA ARG A 203 8.06 20.74 3.72
C ARG A 203 8.01 19.33 4.35
N GLY A 204 9.12 18.60 4.43
CA GLY A 204 9.19 17.27 5.07
C GLY A 204 8.59 16.14 4.23
N ARG A 205 8.59 16.24 2.89
CA ARG A 205 8.02 15.20 2.02
C ARG A 205 8.90 13.95 1.96
N ALA A 206 8.26 12.77 1.97
CA ALA A 206 8.92 11.50 1.70
C ALA A 206 9.44 11.44 0.25
N PRO A 207 10.47 10.62 -0.03
CA PRO A 207 11.06 10.47 -1.37
C PRO A 207 10.03 10.18 -2.46
N TYR A 208 8.92 9.56 -2.07
CA TYR A 208 7.75 9.32 -2.89
C TYR A 208 6.54 9.88 -2.15
N HIS A 209 5.84 10.84 -2.74
CA HIS A 209 4.62 11.42 -2.16
C HIS A 209 3.47 11.47 -3.17
N VAL A 210 2.25 11.41 -2.64
CA VAL A 210 1.01 11.44 -3.43
C VAL A 210 0.50 12.87 -3.44
N SER A 211 0.68 13.60 -4.53
CA SER A 211 0.15 14.96 -4.67
C SER A 211 -1.09 14.99 -5.56
N ARG A 212 -1.81 16.12 -5.61
CA ARG A 212 -2.84 16.34 -6.65
C ARG A 212 -2.30 16.18 -8.08
N SER A 213 -0.99 16.38 -8.28
CA SER A 213 -0.28 16.15 -9.54
C SER A 213 0.21 14.71 -9.74
N GLY A 214 -0.13 13.76 -8.85
CA GLY A 214 0.26 12.35 -8.91
C GLY A 214 1.40 11.97 -7.97
N LEU A 215 1.86 10.73 -8.14
CA LEU A 215 3.05 10.20 -7.46
C LEU A 215 4.29 10.90 -8.00
N GLN A 216 5.04 11.58 -7.12
CA GLN A 216 6.28 12.27 -7.47
C GLN A 216 7.43 11.74 -6.63
N ALA A 217 8.54 11.43 -7.31
CA ALA A 217 9.85 11.29 -6.69
C ALA A 217 10.42 12.69 -6.38
N ILE A 218 11.07 12.86 -5.22
CA ILE A 218 11.83 14.08 -4.87
C ILE A 218 13.20 14.07 -5.54
#